data_AF-W7LIJ2-F1
#
_entry.id   AF-W7LIJ2-F1
#
_cell.length_a   1.000
_cell.length_b   1.000
_cell.length_c   1.000
_cell.angle_alpha   90.00
_cell.angle_beta   90.00
_cell.angle_gamma   90.00
#
_symmetry.space_group_name_H-M   'P 1'
#
loop_
_entity.id
_entity.type
_entity.pdbx_description
1 polymer ?
#
loop_
_entity_poly.entity_id
_entity_poly.type
_entity_poly.pdbx_seq_one_letter_code
_entity_poly.pdbx_strand_id
1 'polypeptide(L)'
;MGANADVTSIRPEGLGLVLLAVTLFFAPPTTIIIALRCGIRAKHHVFGTDDILMLIGWMLFMVVVGVVSKGTYYGLGAKDARLNEYLVQKSKMHIWLFQTFYCCSLVFIKSSICVTLLRIAVKRSHRIIVWITLVASCISTIIVIMGLFTMCRPIQANWDKSAGTCSPPTVITSLSYLVSAAAVATDWVCAILPGFMLYKTQMKTATKVSICIILGLGVLASIATIIRLPYIKYYAHPQDYVYNVGNITLWSVFESGAGIIAGSLPSLRRLLKNWVHFDSSHDQSLGQTGPFTGQATSIVTGKATASSTGRRNKSLLTSSKAEGPWEQLDDASSSRKIYVTVDMEMQSLERPPTSSKSRESFGEM
;
A
#
# COMPACT_ATOMS: atom_id res chain seq x y z
N MET A 1 45.63 -21.43 2.83
CA MET A 1 45.15 -22.03 1.57
C MET A 1 44.36 -20.96 0.84
N GLY A 2 45.06 -20.14 0.05
CA GLY A 2 44.44 -19.05 -0.72
C GLY A 2 43.72 -19.61 -1.94
N ALA A 3 42.58 -19.00 -2.29
CA ALA A 3 41.86 -19.32 -3.52
C ALA A 3 42.75 -19.05 -4.74
N ASN A 4 42.63 -19.90 -5.77
CA ASN A 4 43.38 -19.79 -7.03
C ASN A 4 43.23 -18.37 -7.64
N ALA A 5 44.34 -17.77 -8.06
CA ALA A 5 44.37 -16.38 -8.53
C ALA A 5 43.54 -16.14 -9.80
N ASP A 6 43.31 -17.19 -10.61
CA ASP A 6 42.66 -17.09 -11.92
C ASP A 6 41.12 -17.19 -11.87
N VAL A 7 40.54 -17.41 -10.69
CA VAL A 7 39.09 -17.61 -10.54
C VAL A 7 38.35 -16.27 -10.59
N THR A 8 37.58 -16.06 -11.66
CA THR A 8 36.81 -14.83 -11.92
C THR A 8 35.37 -14.88 -11.41
N SER A 9 34.87 -16.06 -11.05
CA SER A 9 33.57 -16.27 -10.41
C SER A 9 33.59 -17.50 -9.52
N ILE A 10 32.85 -17.46 -8.42
CA ILE A 10 32.67 -18.59 -7.50
C ILE A 10 31.22 -19.06 -7.52
N ARG A 11 31.00 -20.36 -7.30
CA ARG A 11 29.65 -20.87 -7.08
C ARG A 11 29.15 -20.44 -5.70
N PRO A 12 27.92 -19.93 -5.60
CA PRO A 12 27.36 -19.53 -4.31
C PRO A 12 27.12 -20.78 -3.45
N GLU A 13 27.67 -20.79 -2.24
CA GLU A 13 27.51 -21.84 -1.25
C GLU A 13 27.17 -21.24 0.12
N GLY A 14 26.53 -22.03 0.99
CA GLY A 14 26.14 -21.59 2.33
C GLY A 14 25.28 -20.32 2.29
N LEU A 15 25.75 -19.25 2.94
CA LEU A 15 25.05 -17.97 3.00
C LEU A 15 24.80 -17.35 1.62
N GLY A 16 25.76 -17.43 0.70
CA GLY A 16 25.61 -16.88 -0.66
C GLY A 16 24.49 -17.57 -1.44
N LEU A 17 24.32 -18.89 -1.25
CA LEU A 17 23.24 -19.66 -1.86
C LEU A 17 21.88 -19.30 -1.27
N VAL A 18 21.78 -19.20 0.06
CA VAL A 18 20.56 -18.78 0.76
C VAL A 18 20.14 -17.39 0.27
N LEU A 19 21.09 -16.48 0.16
CA LEU A 19 20.86 -15.11 -0.27
C LEU A 19 20.37 -15.05 -1.73
N LEU A 20 20.93 -15.85 -2.64
CA LEU A 20 20.41 -15.99 -4.01
C LEU A 20 18.99 -16.57 -4.02
N ALA A 21 18.75 -17.65 -3.27
CA ALA A 21 17.44 -18.31 -3.22
C ALA A 21 16.35 -17.38 -2.69
N VAL A 22 16.60 -16.68 -1.59
CA VAL A 22 15.69 -15.69 -1.00
C VAL A 22 15.40 -14.56 -2.00
N THR A 23 16.43 -14.02 -2.64
CA THR A 23 16.28 -12.90 -3.58
C THR A 23 15.41 -13.29 -4.77
N LEU A 24 15.62 -14.48 -5.33
CA LEU A 24 14.79 -15.01 -6.41
C LEU A 24 13.38 -15.39 -5.96
N PHE A 25 13.20 -15.80 -4.71
CA PHE A 25 11.89 -16.13 -4.16
C PHE A 25 10.99 -14.89 -4.02
N PHE A 26 11.52 -13.74 -3.62
CA PHE A 26 10.73 -12.50 -3.46
C PHE A 26 10.41 -11.78 -4.77
N ALA A 27 11.20 -11.97 -5.83
CA ALA A 27 11.00 -11.30 -7.11
C ALA A 27 9.65 -11.60 -7.79
N PRO A 28 9.20 -12.86 -7.97
CA PRO A 28 7.91 -13.16 -8.59
C PRO A 28 6.70 -12.64 -7.80
N PRO A 29 6.53 -12.90 -6.48
CA PRO A 29 5.34 -12.47 -5.76
C PRO A 29 5.24 -10.95 -5.70
N THR A 30 6.35 -10.22 -5.51
CA THR A 30 6.32 -8.74 -5.52
C THR A 30 5.91 -8.19 -6.89
N THR A 31 6.38 -8.80 -7.98
CA THR A 31 5.98 -8.43 -9.35
C THR A 31 4.49 -8.67 -9.59
N ILE A 32 3.98 -9.84 -9.22
CA ILE A 32 2.55 -10.19 -9.36
C ILE A 32 1.69 -9.22 -8.56
N ILE A 33 2.07 -8.90 -7.31
CA ILE A 33 1.32 -8.01 -6.43
C ILE A 33 1.27 -6.58 -6.99
N ILE A 34 2.38 -6.08 -7.52
CA ILE A 34 2.44 -4.74 -8.13
C ILE A 34 1.62 -4.68 -9.43
N ALA A 35 1.75 -5.69 -10.29
CA ALA A 35 0.94 -5.78 -11.51
C ALA A 35 -0.56 -5.78 -11.17
N LEU A 36 -0.95 -6.59 -10.17
CA LEU A 36 -2.32 -6.66 -9.69
C LEU A 36 -2.79 -5.32 -9.10
N ARG A 37 -1.97 -4.69 -8.24
CA ARG A 37 -2.25 -3.37 -7.67
C ARG A 37 -2.50 -2.33 -8.75
N CYS A 38 -1.61 -2.20 -9.73
CA CYS A 38 -1.71 -1.24 -10.82
C CYS A 38 -2.94 -1.55 -11.70
N GLY A 39 -3.17 -2.82 -12.04
CA GLY A 39 -4.32 -3.24 -12.84
C GLY A 39 -5.68 -2.90 -12.21
N ILE A 40 -5.86 -3.20 -10.91
CA ILE A 40 -7.10 -2.86 -10.18
C ILE A 40 -7.33 -1.35 -10.18
N ARG A 41 -6.29 -0.58 -9.86
CA ARG A 41 -6.43 0.86 -9.67
C ARG A 41 -6.59 1.62 -10.97
N ALA A 42 -5.95 1.14 -12.04
CA ALA A 42 -6.21 1.61 -13.40
C ALA A 42 -7.66 1.32 -13.81
N LYS A 43 -8.15 0.08 -13.61
CA LYS A 43 -9.53 -0.31 -13.95
C LYS A 43 -10.59 0.53 -13.22
N HIS A 44 -10.34 0.93 -11.98
CA HIS A 44 -11.27 1.77 -11.21
C HIS A 44 -11.00 3.27 -11.32
N HIS A 45 -10.07 3.71 -12.18
CA HIS A 45 -9.66 5.11 -12.32
C HIS A 45 -9.27 5.80 -10.99
N VAL A 46 -8.67 5.03 -10.04
CA VAL A 46 -8.22 5.53 -8.73
C VAL A 46 -6.69 5.55 -8.64
N PHE A 47 -6.02 5.68 -9.79
CA PHE A 47 -4.57 5.72 -9.85
C PHE A 47 -4.05 6.96 -9.12
N GLY A 48 -3.27 6.75 -8.07
CA GLY A 48 -2.77 7.81 -7.20
C GLY A 48 -1.27 7.99 -7.30
N THR A 49 -0.77 9.07 -6.68
CA THR A 49 0.67 9.26 -6.49
C THR A 49 1.29 8.13 -5.67
N ASP A 50 0.55 7.52 -4.74
CA ASP A 50 1.01 6.35 -3.98
C ASP A 50 1.39 5.16 -4.88
N ASP A 51 0.69 4.98 -6.00
CA ASP A 51 0.95 3.87 -6.93
C ASP A 51 2.21 4.11 -7.76
N ILE A 52 2.44 5.35 -8.20
CA ILE A 52 3.65 5.74 -8.93
C ILE A 52 4.88 5.53 -8.04
N LEU A 53 4.82 6.02 -6.79
CA LEU A 53 5.92 5.87 -5.84
C LEU A 53 6.21 4.39 -5.56
N MET A 54 5.18 3.56 -5.40
CA MET A 54 5.38 2.12 -5.19
C MET A 54 5.99 1.45 -6.42
N LEU A 55 5.55 1.81 -7.63
CA LEU A 55 6.08 1.26 -8.87
C LEU A 55 7.57 1.63 -9.06
N ILE A 56 7.95 2.87 -8.79
CA ILE A 56 9.37 3.30 -8.78
C ILE A 56 10.18 2.51 -7.76
N GLY A 57 9.65 2.36 -6.53
CA GLY A 57 10.29 1.55 -5.49
C GLY A 57 10.51 0.10 -5.90
N TRP A 58 9.52 -0.51 -6.55
CA TRP A 58 9.61 -1.87 -7.09
C TRP A 58 10.61 -1.99 -8.25
N MET A 59 10.64 -1.03 -9.19
CA MET A 59 11.65 -1.03 -10.27
C MET A 59 13.08 -1.02 -9.71
N LEU A 60 13.33 -0.18 -8.70
CA LEU A 60 14.63 -0.14 -8.02
C LEU A 60 14.91 -1.44 -7.24
N PHE A 61 13.89 -2.07 -6.67
CA PHE A 61 14.02 -3.38 -6.03
C PHE A 61 14.40 -4.48 -7.03
N MET A 62 13.89 -4.44 -8.27
CA MET A 62 14.30 -5.38 -9.33
C MET A 62 15.76 -5.17 -9.73
N VAL A 63 16.26 -3.93 -9.72
CA VAL A 63 17.70 -3.66 -9.89
C VAL A 63 18.50 -4.26 -8.74
N VAL A 64 18.04 -4.11 -7.49
CA VAL A 64 18.65 -4.75 -6.31
C VAL A 64 18.72 -6.27 -6.48
N VAL A 65 17.63 -6.92 -6.92
CA VAL A 65 17.59 -8.37 -7.20
C VAL A 65 18.70 -8.78 -8.18
N GLY A 66 18.89 -8.02 -9.26
CA GLY A 66 19.93 -8.29 -10.26
C GLY A 66 21.35 -8.10 -9.71
N VAL A 67 21.60 -6.98 -9.02
CA VAL A 67 22.92 -6.66 -8.42
C VAL A 67 23.31 -7.71 -7.38
N VAL A 68 22.37 -8.10 -6.53
CA VAL A 68 22.57 -9.07 -5.46
C VAL A 68 22.82 -10.46 -6.05
N SER A 69 21.99 -10.90 -7.01
CA SER A 69 22.16 -12.19 -7.68
C SER A 69 23.55 -12.30 -8.31
N LYS A 70 23.99 -11.26 -9.04
CA LYS A 70 25.34 -11.23 -9.63
C LYS A 70 26.44 -11.14 -8.55
N GLY A 71 26.19 -10.40 -7.48
CA GLY A 71 27.10 -10.26 -6.34
C GLY A 71 27.43 -11.60 -5.66
N THR A 72 26.47 -12.53 -5.60
CA THR A 72 26.73 -13.88 -5.02
C THR A 72 27.76 -14.68 -5.80
N TYR A 73 27.82 -14.52 -7.13
CA TYR A 73 28.83 -15.16 -7.99
C TYR A 73 30.22 -14.51 -7.87
N TYR A 74 30.30 -13.26 -7.42
CA TYR A 74 31.58 -12.63 -7.05
C TYR A 74 31.99 -12.92 -5.61
N GLY A 75 31.10 -13.57 -4.84
CA GLY A 75 31.36 -14.06 -3.50
C GLY A 75 30.77 -13.23 -2.36
N LEU A 76 29.72 -12.46 -2.64
CA LEU A 76 28.85 -11.90 -1.60
C LEU A 76 28.31 -13.02 -0.70
N GLY A 77 28.58 -12.94 0.61
CA GLY A 77 28.23 -13.99 1.57
C GLY A 77 29.24 -15.14 1.69
N ALA A 78 30.40 -15.08 1.01
CA ALA A 78 31.51 -15.99 1.20
C ALA A 78 32.51 -15.45 2.25
N LYS A 79 33.21 -16.36 2.95
CA LYS A 79 34.28 -16.02 3.90
C LYS A 79 35.56 -15.62 3.16
N ASP A 80 36.38 -14.78 3.80
CA ASP A 80 37.59 -14.20 3.19
C ASP A 80 38.57 -15.27 2.69
N ALA A 81 38.65 -16.42 3.36
CA ALA A 81 39.54 -17.53 2.99
C ALA A 81 39.31 -18.10 1.58
N ARG A 82 38.12 -17.89 0.99
CA ARG A 82 37.76 -18.40 -0.35
C ARG A 82 37.84 -17.33 -1.44
N LEU A 83 38.17 -16.09 -1.08
CA LEU A 83 38.11 -14.95 -1.97
C LEU A 83 39.51 -14.53 -2.41
N ASN A 84 39.70 -14.37 -3.71
CA ASN A 84 40.87 -13.69 -4.27
C ASN A 84 40.67 -12.15 -4.21
N GLU A 85 41.73 -11.37 -4.25
CA GLU A 85 41.69 -9.91 -4.18
C GLU A 85 40.77 -9.29 -5.25
N TYR A 86 40.82 -9.83 -6.47
CA TYR A 86 39.91 -9.47 -7.56
C TYR A 86 38.42 -9.68 -7.19
N LEU A 87 38.09 -10.84 -6.62
CA LEU A 87 36.72 -11.18 -6.20
C LEU A 87 36.26 -10.28 -5.05
N VAL A 88 37.15 -9.95 -4.11
CA VAL A 88 36.86 -9.01 -3.02
C VAL A 88 36.55 -7.61 -3.57
N GLN A 89 37.37 -7.10 -4.49
CA GLN A 89 37.15 -5.79 -5.11
C GLN A 89 35.82 -5.74 -5.87
N LYS A 90 35.54 -6.76 -6.70
CA LYS A 90 34.26 -6.87 -7.42
C LYS A 90 33.07 -7.01 -6.48
N SER A 91 33.20 -7.80 -5.40
CA SER A 91 32.15 -7.93 -4.38
C SER A 91 31.86 -6.60 -3.68
N LYS A 92 32.88 -5.84 -3.30
CA LYS A 92 32.72 -4.50 -2.70
C LYS A 92 32.02 -3.52 -3.63
N MET A 93 32.33 -3.55 -4.92
CA MET A 93 31.62 -2.75 -5.93
C MET A 93 30.12 -3.09 -5.97
N HIS A 94 29.77 -4.39 -5.96
CA HIS A 94 28.36 -4.82 -5.96
C HIS A 94 27.65 -4.49 -4.64
N ILE A 95 28.35 -4.57 -3.50
CA ILE A 95 27.84 -4.13 -2.20
C ILE A 95 27.48 -2.64 -2.22
N TRP A 96 28.35 -1.80 -2.79
CA TRP A 96 28.10 -0.36 -2.89
C TRP A 96 26.90 -0.05 -3.79
N LEU A 97 26.80 -0.71 -4.94
CA LEU A 97 25.64 -0.60 -5.82
C LEU A 97 24.36 -1.06 -5.11
N PHE A 98 24.40 -2.22 -4.46
CA PHE A 98 23.30 -2.75 -3.66
C PHE A 98 22.82 -1.73 -2.63
N GLN A 99 23.72 -1.20 -1.80
CA GLN A 99 23.38 -0.26 -0.73
C GLN A 99 22.76 1.03 -1.29
N THR A 100 23.24 1.52 -2.43
CA THR A 100 22.70 2.72 -3.10
C THR A 100 21.27 2.49 -3.61
N PHE A 101 21.06 1.45 -4.41
CA PHE A 101 19.74 1.15 -4.97
C PHE A 101 18.74 0.71 -3.91
N TYR A 102 19.20 0.02 -2.86
CA TYR A 102 18.40 -0.36 -1.71
C TYR A 102 17.85 0.87 -0.98
N CYS A 103 18.71 1.83 -0.62
CA CYS A 103 18.26 3.06 0.07
C CYS A 103 17.22 3.83 -0.76
N CYS A 104 17.47 3.96 -2.07
CA CYS A 104 16.52 4.60 -2.98
C CYS A 104 15.20 3.83 -3.05
N SER A 105 15.24 2.51 -3.21
CA SER A 105 14.04 1.67 -3.27
C SER A 105 13.20 1.80 -1.99
N LEU A 106 13.84 1.70 -0.82
CA LEU A 106 13.17 1.70 0.48
C LEU A 106 12.45 3.01 0.77
N VAL A 107 13.03 4.17 0.43
CA VAL A 107 12.37 5.47 0.64
C VAL A 107 11.12 5.63 -0.22
N PHE A 108 11.14 5.16 -1.47
CA PHE A 108 9.95 5.21 -2.34
C PHE A 108 8.85 4.28 -1.83
N ILE A 109 9.21 3.07 -1.39
CA ILE A 109 8.27 2.11 -0.78
C ILE A 109 7.64 2.72 0.49
N LYS A 110 8.46 3.20 1.43
CA LYS A 110 8.00 3.84 2.67
C LYS A 110 7.13 5.06 2.38
N SER A 111 7.53 5.89 1.43
CA SER A 111 6.77 7.08 1.03
C SER A 111 5.39 6.72 0.47
N SER A 112 5.30 5.69 -0.37
CA SER A 112 4.01 5.19 -0.86
C SER A 112 3.09 4.69 0.27
N ILE A 113 3.65 3.96 1.24
CA ILE A 113 2.90 3.48 2.42
C ILE A 113 2.39 4.67 3.22
N CYS A 114 3.25 5.65 3.52
CA CYS A 114 2.87 6.86 4.24
C CYS A 114 1.77 7.65 3.52
N VAL A 115 1.87 7.84 2.19
CA VAL A 115 0.82 8.52 1.41
C VAL A 115 -0.50 7.73 1.45
N THR A 116 -0.43 6.40 1.38
CA THR A 116 -1.61 5.53 1.51
C THR A 116 -2.26 5.68 2.90
N LEU A 117 -1.46 5.71 3.97
CA LEU A 117 -1.94 5.93 5.34
C LEU A 117 -2.55 7.34 5.51
N LEU A 118 -1.94 8.36 4.89
CA LEU A 118 -2.44 9.74 4.93
C LEU A 118 -3.82 9.85 4.26
N ARG A 119 -4.06 9.10 3.18
CA ARG A 119 -5.36 9.04 2.49
C ARG A 119 -6.45 8.40 3.37
N ILE A 120 -6.08 7.44 4.22
CA ILE A 120 -6.99 6.75 5.14
C ILE A 120 -7.20 7.57 6.43
N ALA A 121 -6.27 8.46 6.77
CA ALA A 121 -6.32 9.23 8.00
C ALA A 121 -7.43 10.28 8.01
N VAL A 122 -8.35 10.13 8.96
CA VAL A 122 -9.41 11.12 9.23
C VAL A 122 -8.96 12.16 10.28
N LYS A 123 -8.33 11.72 11.38
CA LYS A 123 -7.90 12.60 12.47
C LYS A 123 -6.65 13.40 12.10
N ARG A 124 -6.62 14.69 12.46
CA ARG A 124 -5.46 15.57 12.25
C ARG A 124 -4.20 15.06 12.96
N SER A 125 -4.31 14.56 14.19
CA SER A 125 -3.16 14.03 14.94
C SER A 125 -2.46 12.88 14.21
N HIS A 126 -3.23 11.95 13.62
CA HIS A 126 -2.65 10.85 12.85
C HIS A 126 -1.97 11.34 11.57
N ARG A 127 -2.56 12.34 10.88
CA ARG A 127 -1.96 12.94 9.69
C ARG A 127 -0.61 13.60 10.00
N ILE A 128 -0.51 14.31 11.12
CA ILE A 128 0.74 14.95 11.55
C ILE A 128 1.82 13.89 11.80
N ILE A 129 1.50 12.81 12.51
CA ILE A 129 2.44 11.71 12.78
C ILE A 129 2.95 11.08 11.48
N VAL A 130 2.08 10.84 10.50
CA VAL A 130 2.47 10.30 9.18
C VAL A 130 3.39 11.26 8.44
N TRP A 131 3.09 12.56 8.43
CA TRP A 131 3.93 13.57 7.79
C TRP A 131 5.33 13.64 8.42
N ILE A 132 5.40 13.62 9.76
CA ILE A 132 6.69 13.58 10.48
C ILE A 132 7.47 12.33 10.10
N THR A 133 6.82 11.17 10.06
CA THR A 133 7.44 9.88 9.71
C THR A 133 7.96 9.88 8.27
N LEU A 134 7.18 10.43 7.34
CA LEU A 134 7.56 10.59 5.93
C LEU A 134 8.79 11.47 5.79
N VAL A 135 8.77 12.67 6.38
CA VAL A 135 9.87 13.63 6.32
C VAL A 135 11.13 13.04 6.98
N ALA A 136 11.00 12.41 8.15
CA ALA A 136 12.11 11.76 8.83
C ALA A 136 12.74 10.63 7.99
N SER A 137 11.91 9.83 7.30
CA SER A 137 12.39 8.76 6.40
C SER A 137 13.15 9.33 5.20
N CYS A 138 12.64 10.39 4.58
CA CYS A 138 13.31 11.07 3.47
C CYS A 138 14.64 11.69 3.89
N ILE A 139 14.67 12.42 5.01
CA ILE A 139 15.89 13.04 5.54
C ILE A 139 16.94 11.97 5.87
N SER A 140 16.54 10.90 6.57
CA SER A 140 17.45 9.79 6.91
C SER A 140 18.06 9.17 5.65
N THR A 141 17.26 8.98 4.59
CA THR A 141 17.76 8.42 3.32
C THR A 141 18.72 9.37 2.62
N ILE A 142 18.43 10.67 2.59
CA ILE A 142 19.33 11.68 2.00
C ILE A 142 20.68 11.69 2.73
N ILE A 143 20.66 11.62 4.07
CA ILE A 143 21.89 11.56 4.88
C ILE A 143 22.71 10.32 4.53
N VAL A 144 22.08 9.15 4.39
CA VAL A 144 22.77 7.91 4.02
C VAL A 144 23.37 7.99 2.62
N ILE A 145 22.59 8.44 1.63
CA ILE A 145 23.07 8.59 0.25
C ILE A 145 24.25 9.56 0.22
N MET A 146 24.10 10.74 0.83
CA MET A 146 25.19 11.71 0.91
C MET A 146 26.43 11.09 1.57
N GLY A 147 26.27 10.33 2.65
CA GLY A 147 27.34 9.54 3.27
C GLY A 147 28.00 8.59 2.26
N LEU A 148 27.23 7.75 1.57
CA LEU A 148 27.78 6.77 0.60
C LEU A 148 28.63 7.39 -0.51
N PHE A 149 28.30 8.62 -0.94
CA PHE A 149 29.06 9.33 -1.97
C PHE A 149 30.23 10.17 -1.42
N THR A 150 30.18 10.60 -0.15
CA THR A 150 31.17 11.53 0.44
C THR A 150 32.21 10.85 1.33
N MET A 151 31.95 9.62 1.80
CA MET A 151 32.81 8.93 2.77
C MET A 151 34.21 8.58 2.22
N CYS A 152 34.37 8.40 0.91
CA CYS A 152 35.63 8.07 0.27
C CYS A 152 35.95 9.04 -0.88
N ARG A 153 37.23 9.42 -1.03
CA ARG A 153 37.73 10.32 -2.07
C ARG A 153 38.93 9.67 -2.77
N PRO A 154 38.85 9.33 -4.08
CA PRO A 154 37.68 9.33 -4.96
C PRO A 154 36.69 8.19 -4.60
N ILE A 155 35.49 8.19 -5.19
CA ILE A 155 34.45 7.19 -4.88
C ILE A 155 34.92 5.74 -5.14
N GLN A 156 35.87 5.59 -6.07
CA GLN A 156 36.53 4.33 -6.41
C GLN A 156 37.25 3.71 -5.20
N ALA A 157 37.67 4.53 -4.24
CA ALA A 157 38.31 4.09 -3.01
C ALA A 157 37.40 3.21 -2.13
N ASN A 158 36.08 3.22 -2.37
CA ASN A 158 35.14 2.37 -1.65
C ASN A 158 35.27 0.87 -2.01
N TRP A 159 35.71 0.54 -3.23
CA TRP A 159 36.00 -0.84 -3.63
C TRP A 159 37.49 -1.12 -3.83
N ASP A 160 38.28 -0.11 -4.17
CA ASP A 160 39.72 -0.19 -4.37
C ASP A 160 40.47 0.69 -3.36
N LYS A 161 40.96 0.09 -2.28
CA LYS A 161 41.65 0.86 -1.21
C LYS A 161 42.92 1.57 -1.69
N SER A 162 43.51 1.15 -2.81
CA SER A 162 44.71 1.79 -3.36
C SER A 162 44.42 3.13 -4.05
N ALA A 163 43.16 3.36 -4.42
CA ALA A 163 42.75 4.51 -5.23
C ALA A 163 42.59 5.82 -4.44
N GLY A 164 42.57 5.79 -3.10
CA GLY A 164 42.48 7.01 -2.29
C GLY A 164 42.19 6.79 -0.81
N THR A 165 41.61 7.81 -0.16
CA THR A 165 41.40 7.84 1.29
C THR A 165 39.91 7.79 1.64
N CYS A 166 39.59 7.11 2.73
CA CYS A 166 38.24 7.00 3.27
C CYS A 166 38.19 7.54 4.70
N SER A 167 37.02 8.04 5.08
CA SER A 167 36.72 8.56 6.41
C SER A 167 36.90 7.47 7.49
N PRO A 168 37.23 7.86 8.74
CA PRO A 168 37.48 6.90 9.80
C PRO A 168 36.24 6.03 10.09
N PRO A 169 36.44 4.74 10.43
CA PRO A 169 35.35 3.78 10.64
C PRO A 169 34.43 4.14 11.81
N THR A 170 34.90 4.95 12.75
CA THR A 170 34.10 5.46 13.88
C THR A 170 32.95 6.35 13.42
N VAL A 171 33.19 7.24 12.45
CA VAL A 171 32.16 8.14 11.89
C VAL A 171 31.10 7.34 11.13
N ILE A 172 31.53 6.34 10.36
CA ILE A 172 30.65 5.44 9.60
C ILE A 172 29.75 4.65 10.54
N THR A 173 30.32 4.12 11.62
CA THR A 173 29.59 3.32 12.61
C THR A 173 28.54 4.16 13.33
N SER A 174 28.91 5.34 13.83
CA SER A 174 27.98 6.25 14.53
C SER A 174 26.83 6.71 13.64
N LEU A 175 27.11 7.08 12.39
CA LEU A 175 26.07 7.49 11.43
C LEU A 175 25.11 6.32 11.12
N SER A 176 25.65 5.12 10.95
CA SER A 176 24.86 3.91 10.68
C SER A 176 23.93 3.57 11.84
N TYR A 177 24.36 3.74 13.09
CA TYR A 177 23.50 3.54 14.26
C TYR A 177 22.36 4.56 14.31
N LEU A 178 22.63 5.84 14.08
CA LEU A 178 21.60 6.89 14.08
C LEU A 178 20.53 6.64 13.02
N VAL A 179 20.96 6.32 11.80
CA VAL A 179 20.05 6.00 10.70
C VAL A 179 19.24 4.74 10.99
N SER A 180 19.87 3.71 11.56
CA SER A 180 19.17 2.45 11.88
C SER A 180 18.13 2.66 12.98
N ALA A 181 18.43 3.48 13.99
CA ALA A 181 17.47 3.84 15.03
C ALA A 181 16.27 4.62 14.45
N ALA A 182 16.52 5.56 13.52
CA ALA A 182 15.46 6.26 12.81
C ALA A 182 14.61 5.30 11.95
N ALA A 183 15.24 4.33 11.28
CA ALA A 183 14.54 3.33 10.50
C ALA A 183 13.59 2.49 11.37
N VAL A 184 14.08 1.95 12.49
CA VAL A 184 13.27 1.20 13.46
C VAL A 184 12.10 2.03 13.97
N ALA A 185 12.33 3.30 14.34
CA ALA A 185 11.28 4.19 14.80
C ALA A 185 10.20 4.40 13.72
N THR A 186 10.60 4.62 12.47
CA THR A 186 9.66 4.79 11.36
C THR A 186 8.84 3.53 11.07
N ASP A 187 9.43 2.35 11.21
CA ASP A 187 8.73 1.06 10.99
C ASP A 187 7.68 0.80 12.07
N TRP A 188 8.03 1.05 13.33
CA TRP A 188 7.09 0.93 14.45
C TRP A 188 5.90 1.87 14.32
N VAL A 189 6.14 3.13 13.90
CA VAL A 189 5.06 4.07 13.66
C VAL A 189 4.17 3.58 12.51
N CYS A 190 4.76 3.17 11.39
CA CYS A 190 4.02 2.64 10.24
C CYS A 190 3.24 1.36 10.58
N ALA A 191 3.74 0.53 11.50
CA ALA A 191 3.05 -0.66 11.99
C ALA A 191 1.86 -0.30 12.88
N ILE A 192 2.09 0.46 13.97
CA ILE A 192 1.10 0.70 15.02
C ILE A 192 -0.04 1.61 14.54
N LEU A 193 0.29 2.61 13.72
CA LEU A 193 -0.64 3.65 13.31
C LEU A 193 -1.94 3.11 12.67
N PRO A 194 -1.92 2.24 11.62
CA PRO A 194 -3.14 1.69 11.06
C PRO A 194 -3.97 0.91 12.08
N GLY A 195 -3.33 0.20 13.01
CA GLY A 195 -4.02 -0.50 14.10
C GLY A 195 -4.82 0.45 14.99
N PHE A 196 -4.19 1.55 15.44
CA PHE A 196 -4.86 2.54 16.28
C PHE A 196 -5.96 3.31 15.53
N MET A 197 -5.73 3.60 14.25
CA MET A 197 -6.72 4.28 13.39
C MET A 197 -8.01 3.49 13.23
N LEU A 198 -7.91 2.16 13.17
CA LEU A 198 -9.02 1.28 12.84
C LEU A 198 -9.67 0.63 14.08
N TYR A 199 -9.05 0.71 15.25
CA TYR A 199 -9.55 0.08 16.50
C TYR A 199 -10.94 0.58 16.92
N LYS A 200 -11.24 1.86 16.70
CA LYS A 200 -12.53 2.46 17.12
C LYS A 200 -13.65 2.34 16.08
N THR A 201 -13.42 1.73 14.93
CA THR A 201 -14.41 1.65 13.85
C THR A 201 -14.92 0.22 13.69
N GLN A 202 -16.25 0.03 13.75
CA GLN A 202 -16.89 -1.27 13.55
C GLN A 202 -16.70 -1.75 12.11
N MET A 203 -15.66 -2.56 11.90
CA MET A 203 -15.22 -3.01 10.58
C MET A 203 -15.50 -4.50 10.40
N LYS A 204 -15.88 -4.88 9.17
CA LYS A 204 -16.05 -6.28 8.75
C LYS A 204 -14.76 -7.08 8.98
N THR A 205 -14.87 -8.36 9.33
CA THR A 205 -13.75 -9.30 9.63
C THR A 205 -12.62 -9.28 8.59
N ALA A 206 -12.93 -9.20 7.29
CA ALA A 206 -11.93 -9.08 6.23
C ALA A 206 -10.97 -7.89 6.40
N THR A 207 -11.48 -6.78 6.97
CA THR A 207 -10.68 -5.59 7.30
C THR A 207 -9.73 -5.85 8.46
N LYS A 208 -10.23 -6.54 9.49
CA LYS A 208 -9.47 -6.90 10.68
C LYS A 208 -8.28 -7.78 10.32
N VAL A 209 -8.48 -8.72 9.39
CA VAL A 209 -7.41 -9.58 8.85
C VAL A 209 -6.37 -8.76 8.09
N SER A 210 -6.76 -7.89 7.16
CA SER A 210 -5.78 -7.05 6.43
C SER A 210 -4.94 -6.17 7.37
N ILE A 211 -5.55 -5.64 8.43
CA ILE A 211 -4.84 -4.83 9.43
C ILE A 211 -3.84 -5.68 10.21
N CYS A 212 -4.22 -6.90 10.63
CA CYS A 212 -3.30 -7.83 11.28
C CYS A 212 -2.09 -8.16 10.40
N ILE A 213 -2.31 -8.36 9.10
CA ILE A 213 -1.21 -8.64 8.17
C ILE A 213 -0.29 -7.42 8.02
N ILE A 214 -0.85 -6.21 7.88
CA ILE A 214 -0.04 -4.97 7.80
C ILE A 214 0.78 -4.77 9.08
N LEU A 215 0.15 -4.95 10.25
CA LEU A 215 0.82 -4.88 11.55
C LEU A 215 1.95 -5.92 11.65
N GLY A 216 1.67 -7.17 11.28
CA GLY A 216 2.65 -8.26 11.29
C GLY A 216 3.85 -7.96 10.38
N LEU A 217 3.61 -7.45 9.17
CA LEU A 217 4.69 -7.09 8.25
C LEU A 217 5.54 -5.92 8.77
N GLY A 218 4.94 -4.93 9.44
CA GLY A 218 5.68 -3.84 10.08
C GLY A 218 6.56 -4.30 11.25
N VAL A 219 6.07 -5.26 12.05
CA VAL A 219 6.88 -5.91 13.10
C VAL A 219 8.00 -6.73 12.49
N LEU A 220 7.75 -7.49 11.42
CA LEU A 220 8.78 -8.25 10.72
C LEU A 220 9.88 -7.34 10.13
N ALA A 221 9.50 -6.20 9.56
CA ALA A 221 10.47 -5.20 9.08
C ALA A 221 11.32 -4.63 10.25
N SER A 222 10.69 -4.37 11.39
CA SER A 222 11.41 -3.91 12.59
C SER A 222 12.36 -4.98 13.15
N ILE A 223 11.97 -6.25 13.13
CA ILE A 223 12.84 -7.35 13.54
C ILE A 223 14.02 -7.48 12.58
N ALA A 224 13.80 -7.35 11.28
CA ALA A 224 14.85 -7.38 10.27
C ALA A 224 15.91 -6.28 10.51
N THR A 225 15.48 -5.06 10.81
CA THR A 225 16.39 -3.95 11.11
C THR A 225 17.13 -4.14 12.43
N ILE A 226 16.50 -4.71 13.46
CA ILE A 226 17.16 -5.05 14.74
C ILE A 226 18.22 -6.13 14.54
N ILE A 227 17.94 -7.18 13.75
CA ILE A 227 18.90 -8.25 13.47
C ILE A 227 20.11 -7.72 12.68
N ARG A 228 19.94 -6.66 11.89
CA ARG A 228 21.03 -5.98 11.16
C ARG A 228 21.98 -5.20 12.08
N LEU A 229 21.48 -4.60 13.17
CA LEU A 229 22.28 -3.76 14.08
C LEU A 229 23.59 -4.39 14.59
N PRO A 230 23.61 -5.64 15.10
CA PRO A 230 24.85 -6.25 15.58
C PRO A 230 25.87 -6.48 14.47
N TYR A 231 25.45 -6.51 13.20
CA TYR A 231 26.40 -6.64 12.08
C TYR A 231 27.11 -5.32 11.76
N ILE A 232 26.59 -4.18 12.23
CA ILE A 232 27.21 -2.87 11.99
C ILE A 232 28.60 -2.80 12.62
N LYS A 233 28.82 -3.45 13.76
CA LYS A 233 30.15 -3.52 14.40
C LYS A 233 31.22 -4.19 13.53
N TYR A 234 30.82 -5.07 12.61
CA TYR A 234 31.74 -5.72 11.69
C TYR A 234 32.14 -4.82 10.50
N TYR A 235 31.56 -3.63 10.33
CA TYR A 235 32.16 -2.62 9.44
C TYR A 235 33.52 -2.13 9.95
N ALA A 236 33.76 -2.19 11.27
CA ALA A 236 35.01 -1.77 11.88
C ALA A 236 36.08 -2.89 11.92
N HIS A 237 35.70 -4.15 11.67
CA HIS A 237 36.63 -5.28 11.68
C HIS A 237 36.84 -5.80 10.25
N PRO A 238 38.10 -5.90 9.76
CA PRO A 238 38.37 -6.30 8.38
C PRO A 238 38.12 -7.79 8.12
N GLN A 239 37.97 -8.62 9.15
CA GLN A 239 37.75 -10.06 8.99
C GLN A 239 36.32 -10.37 8.55
N ASP A 240 36.20 -11.14 7.47
CA ASP A 240 34.93 -11.65 6.92
C ASP A 240 33.93 -10.53 6.60
N TYR A 241 34.42 -9.39 6.10
CA TYR A 241 33.59 -8.23 5.76
C TYR A 241 32.49 -8.59 4.76
N VAL A 242 32.84 -9.31 3.68
CA VAL A 242 31.91 -9.68 2.60
C VAL A 242 30.86 -10.68 3.08
N TYR A 243 31.21 -11.53 4.04
CA TYR A 243 30.28 -12.47 4.68
C TYR A 243 29.26 -11.74 5.57
N ASN A 244 29.74 -10.86 6.45
CA ASN A 244 28.89 -10.10 7.38
C ASN A 244 27.93 -9.17 6.63
N VAL A 245 28.40 -8.52 5.57
CA VAL A 245 27.54 -7.71 4.70
C VAL A 245 26.53 -8.56 3.93
N GLY A 246 26.86 -9.82 3.60
CA GLY A 246 25.89 -10.76 3.02
C GLY A 246 24.66 -10.96 3.92
N ASN A 247 24.86 -11.13 5.24
CA ASN A 247 23.73 -11.22 6.19
C ASN A 247 22.88 -9.94 6.19
N ILE A 248 23.53 -8.78 6.12
CA ILE A 248 22.86 -7.49 6.04
C ILE A 248 22.00 -7.40 4.77
N THR A 249 22.56 -7.80 3.62
CA THR A 249 21.86 -7.83 2.34
C THR A 249 20.65 -8.74 2.38
N LEU A 250 20.76 -9.92 3.00
CA LEU A 250 19.65 -10.86 3.14
C LEU A 250 18.46 -10.22 3.87
N TRP A 251 18.68 -9.64 5.04
CA TRP A 251 17.61 -8.99 5.81
C TRP A 251 17.01 -7.77 5.09
N SER A 252 17.82 -7.02 4.36
CA SER A 252 17.35 -5.88 3.58
C SER A 252 16.49 -6.29 2.37
N VAL A 253 16.78 -7.41 1.71
CA VAL A 253 15.92 -7.94 0.65
C VAL A 253 14.56 -8.36 1.22
N PHE A 254 14.56 -9.02 2.38
CA PHE A 254 13.34 -9.34 3.12
C PHE A 254 12.53 -8.09 3.49
N GLU A 255 13.19 -7.06 4.02
CA GLU A 255 12.56 -5.79 4.42
C GLU A 255 11.88 -5.12 3.22
N SER A 256 12.58 -4.96 2.10
CA SER A 256 12.01 -4.35 0.89
C SER A 256 10.86 -5.19 0.31
N GLY A 257 11.01 -6.51 0.25
CA GLY A 257 9.96 -7.42 -0.22
C GLY A 257 8.70 -7.35 0.65
N ALA A 258 8.87 -7.41 1.97
CA ALA A 258 7.78 -7.27 2.94
C ALA A 258 7.11 -5.90 2.83
N GLY A 259 7.88 -4.82 2.64
CA GLY A 259 7.36 -3.45 2.46
C GLY A 259 6.48 -3.31 1.21
N ILE A 260 6.90 -3.88 0.08
CA ILE A 260 6.12 -3.87 -1.17
C ILE A 260 4.79 -4.62 -0.99
N ILE A 261 4.84 -5.80 -0.36
CA ILE A 261 3.65 -6.60 -0.07
C ILE A 261 2.72 -5.81 0.86
N ALA A 262 3.25 -5.33 1.99
CA ALA A 262 2.50 -4.58 3.01
C ALA A 262 1.81 -3.34 2.43
N GLY A 263 2.55 -2.53 1.67
CA GLY A 263 2.02 -1.33 1.03
C GLY A 263 0.95 -1.61 -0.02
N SER A 264 0.94 -2.83 -0.57
CA SER A 264 -0.03 -3.27 -1.59
C SER A 264 -1.29 -3.94 -1.02
N LEU A 265 -1.31 -4.30 0.27
CA LEU A 265 -2.48 -4.90 0.93
C LEU A 265 -3.75 -4.03 0.90
N PRO A 266 -3.70 -2.69 1.12
CA PRO A 266 -4.89 -1.85 1.07
C PRO A 266 -5.60 -1.89 -0.28
N SER A 267 -4.85 -1.96 -1.38
CA SER A 267 -5.41 -2.15 -2.74
C SER A 267 -5.98 -3.54 -2.93
N LEU A 268 -5.27 -4.57 -2.45
CA LEU A 268 -5.65 -5.97 -2.64
C LEU A 268 -6.93 -6.34 -1.88
N ARG A 269 -7.21 -5.68 -0.76
CA ARG A 269 -8.46 -5.84 0.00
C ARG A 269 -9.71 -5.63 -0.86
N ARG A 270 -9.68 -4.72 -1.83
CA ARG A 270 -10.82 -4.48 -2.73
C ARG A 270 -11.09 -5.69 -3.63
N LEU A 271 -10.04 -6.41 -4.04
CA LEU A 271 -10.20 -7.65 -4.78
C LEU A 271 -10.74 -8.76 -3.90
N LEU A 272 -10.16 -9.00 -2.73
CA LEU A 272 -10.61 -10.11 -1.87
C LEU A 272 -12.12 -10.05 -1.58
N LYS A 273 -12.69 -8.85 -1.47
CA LYS A 273 -14.14 -8.68 -1.33
C LYS A 273 -14.94 -9.16 -2.56
N ASN A 274 -14.44 -8.89 -3.77
CA ASN A 274 -15.09 -9.27 -5.01
C ASN A 274 -14.91 -10.77 -5.31
N TRP A 275 -13.74 -11.34 -5.02
CA TRP A 275 -13.47 -12.77 -5.20
C TRP A 275 -14.29 -13.64 -4.22
N VAL A 276 -14.42 -13.23 -2.96
CA VAL A 276 -15.25 -13.94 -1.95
C VAL A 276 -16.76 -13.85 -2.26
N HIS A 277 -17.22 -12.82 -2.99
CA HIS A 277 -18.61 -12.78 -3.49
C HIS A 277 -18.81 -13.61 -4.77
N PHE A 278 -17.74 -13.94 -5.50
CA PHE A 278 -17.85 -14.77 -6.70
C PHE A 278 -17.99 -16.26 -6.36
N ASP A 279 -17.47 -16.68 -5.20
CA ASP A 279 -17.60 -18.06 -4.70
C ASP A 279 -18.97 -18.34 -4.03
N SER A 280 -19.82 -17.31 -3.86
CA SER A 280 -21.18 -17.45 -3.29
C SER A 280 -22.29 -17.39 -4.35
N SER A 281 -22.00 -17.71 -5.61
CA SER A 281 -23.01 -17.70 -6.70
C SER A 281 -23.25 -19.07 -7.36
N HIS A 282 -22.81 -20.16 -6.73
CA HIS A 282 -23.13 -21.52 -7.20
C HIS A 282 -24.25 -22.18 -6.37
N ASP A 283 -25.37 -21.49 -6.18
CA ASP A 283 -26.66 -22.15 -5.89
C ASP A 283 -27.60 -21.91 -7.09
N GLN A 284 -27.40 -22.71 -8.13
CA GLN A 284 -28.39 -22.88 -9.20
C GLN A 284 -29.55 -23.72 -8.65
N SER A 285 -30.72 -23.09 -8.61
CA SER A 285 -32.03 -23.66 -8.93
C SER A 285 -32.19 -25.19 -8.81
N LEU A 286 -32.81 -25.65 -7.73
CA LEU A 286 -33.72 -26.78 -7.80
C LEU A 286 -35.15 -26.21 -7.82
N GLY A 287 -35.73 -26.18 -9.01
CA GLY A 287 -37.16 -25.98 -9.17
C GLY A 287 -37.90 -27.12 -8.46
N GLN A 288 -38.46 -26.83 -7.29
CA GLN A 288 -39.57 -27.60 -6.76
C GLN A 288 -40.87 -26.92 -7.21
N THR A 289 -41.46 -27.50 -8.25
CA THR A 289 -42.88 -27.35 -8.56
C THR A 289 -43.70 -27.87 -7.37
N GLY A 290 -44.22 -26.96 -6.55
CA GLY A 290 -45.31 -27.25 -5.62
C GLY A 290 -46.65 -27.00 -6.32
N PRO A 291 -47.59 -27.96 -6.33
CA PRO A 291 -48.90 -27.76 -6.94
C PRO A 291 -49.85 -27.19 -5.88
N PHE A 292 -50.16 -25.89 -5.93
CA PHE A 292 -51.49 -25.43 -5.52
C PHE A 292 -51.84 -24.06 -6.11
N THR A 293 -52.99 -24.06 -6.78
CA THR A 293 -53.78 -22.98 -7.35
C THR A 293 -54.12 -21.85 -6.37
N GLY A 294 -54.06 -20.61 -6.87
CA GLY A 294 -54.53 -19.41 -6.16
C GLY A 294 -54.36 -18.16 -7.02
N GLN A 295 -55.26 -18.00 -7.98
CA GLN A 295 -55.33 -16.86 -8.90
C GLN A 295 -55.65 -15.56 -8.13
N ALA A 296 -54.79 -14.55 -8.22
CA ALA A 296 -55.14 -13.16 -7.89
C ALA A 296 -54.34 -12.20 -8.78
N THR A 297 -54.99 -11.81 -9.87
CA THR A 297 -54.61 -10.74 -10.79
C THR A 297 -54.48 -9.41 -10.05
N SER A 298 -53.36 -8.72 -10.21
CA SER A 298 -53.17 -7.36 -9.68
C SER A 298 -53.95 -6.35 -10.53
N ILE A 299 -54.99 -5.75 -9.96
CA ILE A 299 -55.67 -4.58 -10.54
C ILE A 299 -54.78 -3.35 -10.31
N VAL A 300 -54.27 -2.77 -11.40
CA VAL A 300 -53.64 -1.46 -11.41
C VAL A 300 -54.75 -0.41 -11.46
N THR A 301 -55.06 0.24 -10.33
CA THR A 301 -55.94 1.42 -10.33
C THR A 301 -55.10 2.69 -10.33
N GLY A 302 -54.83 3.23 -11.52
CA GLY A 302 -54.38 4.61 -11.68
C GLY A 302 -55.57 5.55 -11.50
N LYS A 303 -55.55 6.40 -10.46
CA LYS A 303 -56.51 7.51 -10.34
C LYS A 303 -56.04 8.67 -11.21
N ALA A 304 -56.61 8.77 -12.40
CA ALA A 304 -56.69 10.02 -13.14
C ALA A 304 -57.78 10.89 -12.49
N THR A 305 -57.42 12.13 -12.16
CA THR A 305 -58.32 13.21 -11.75
C THR A 305 -59.26 13.58 -12.90
N ALA A 306 -60.56 13.41 -12.69
CA ALA A 306 -61.59 14.03 -13.51
C ALA A 306 -62.69 14.61 -12.60
N SER A 307 -62.98 15.88 -12.84
CA SER A 307 -64.03 16.68 -12.24
C SER A 307 -65.42 16.26 -12.72
N SER A 308 -66.40 16.12 -11.81
CA SER A 308 -67.75 16.66 -12.03
C SER A 308 -68.64 16.58 -10.76
N THR A 309 -69.28 17.71 -10.51
CA THR A 309 -70.63 17.95 -9.94
C THR A 309 -71.42 16.78 -9.35
N GLY A 310 -71.92 16.97 -8.11
CA GLY A 310 -73.23 16.43 -7.72
C GLY A 310 -73.44 15.99 -6.26
N ARG A 311 -74.10 16.87 -5.49
CA ARG A 311 -75.23 16.57 -4.58
C ARG A 311 -75.02 15.77 -3.26
N ARG A 312 -75.22 16.50 -2.15
CA ARG A 312 -75.77 16.16 -0.82
C ARG A 312 -75.99 14.67 -0.46
N ASN A 313 -75.48 14.27 0.71
CA ASN A 313 -76.32 13.85 1.84
C ASN A 313 -75.60 13.98 3.20
N LYS A 314 -76.34 14.49 4.20
CA LYS A 314 -76.00 14.53 5.63
C LYS A 314 -76.81 13.43 6.34
N SER A 315 -76.17 12.68 7.23
CA SER A 315 -76.74 11.99 8.40
C SER A 315 -75.55 11.42 9.19
N LEU A 316 -75.04 12.03 10.27
CA LEU A 316 -75.59 12.14 11.63
C LEU A 316 -76.19 10.84 12.17
N LEU A 317 -75.48 10.23 13.13
CA LEU A 317 -75.86 9.46 14.33
C LEU A 317 -74.53 9.23 15.09
N THR A 318 -74.10 10.00 16.09
CA THR A 318 -74.47 9.97 17.53
C THR A 318 -74.84 8.58 18.02
N SER A 319 -74.39 8.02 19.14
CA SER A 319 -73.53 8.41 20.27
C SER A 319 -73.50 7.16 21.17
N SER A 320 -72.36 6.76 21.74
CA SER A 320 -72.35 6.23 23.11
C SER A 320 -70.94 6.29 23.70
N LYS A 321 -70.91 6.48 25.01
CA LYS A 321 -69.92 7.15 25.85
C LYS A 321 -69.35 6.16 26.89
N ALA A 322 -68.21 6.56 27.47
CA ALA A 322 -67.54 6.08 28.70
C ALA A 322 -66.42 5.03 28.48
N GLU A 323 -65.12 5.38 28.56
CA GLU A 323 -64.26 5.84 29.68
C GLU A 323 -63.51 4.68 30.38
N GLY A 324 -62.18 4.66 30.25
CA GLY A 324 -61.24 3.77 30.97
C GLY A 324 -60.01 3.38 30.13
N PRO A 325 -58.74 3.61 30.56
CA PRO A 325 -57.61 3.71 29.65
C PRO A 325 -56.68 2.48 29.68
N TRP A 326 -56.88 1.51 28.79
CA TRP A 326 -55.85 0.51 28.45
C TRP A 326 -55.97 0.13 26.98
N GLU A 327 -55.02 0.59 26.17
CA GLU A 327 -54.88 0.23 24.76
C GLU A 327 -53.92 -0.95 24.66
N GLN A 328 -54.42 -2.08 24.16
CA GLN A 328 -53.67 -3.32 23.98
C GLN A 328 -52.74 -3.15 22.77
N LEU A 329 -51.43 -3.18 22.99
CA LEU A 329 -50.42 -3.05 21.93
C LEU A 329 -50.28 -4.37 21.16
N ASP A 330 -50.67 -4.37 19.89
CA ASP A 330 -50.35 -5.45 18.95
C ASP A 330 -48.90 -5.31 18.44
N ASP A 331 -48.08 -6.34 18.65
CA ASP A 331 -46.62 -6.39 18.33
C ASP A 331 -46.28 -6.47 16.83
N ALA A 332 -47.17 -6.02 15.94
CA ALA A 332 -47.00 -6.18 14.48
C ALA A 332 -46.55 -4.92 13.72
N SER A 333 -46.00 -3.90 14.40
CA SER A 333 -45.53 -2.67 13.72
C SER A 333 -44.13 -2.24 14.13
N SER A 334 -43.11 -2.98 13.69
CA SER A 334 -41.73 -2.46 13.61
C SER A 334 -41.14 -2.65 12.21
N SER A 335 -41.58 -1.79 11.30
CA SER A 335 -40.86 -1.47 10.05
C SER A 335 -41.34 -0.13 9.49
N ARG A 336 -41.23 0.96 10.27
CA ARG A 336 -41.31 2.31 9.69
C ARG A 336 -40.01 2.60 8.95
N LYS A 337 -40.04 2.46 7.62
CA LYS A 337 -39.01 3.01 6.72
C LYS A 337 -39.13 4.53 6.74
N ILE A 338 -38.06 5.21 7.16
CA ILE A 338 -37.94 6.67 7.08
C ILE A 338 -37.65 7.01 5.61
N TYR A 339 -38.57 7.70 4.96
CA TYR A 339 -38.34 8.31 3.66
C TYR A 339 -37.93 9.77 3.87
N VAL A 340 -36.72 10.12 3.43
CA VAL A 340 -36.26 11.51 3.37
C VAL A 340 -36.61 12.04 1.97
N THR A 341 -37.61 12.90 1.88
CA THR A 341 -37.90 13.67 0.67
C THR A 341 -36.95 14.86 0.62
N VAL A 342 -36.15 14.95 -0.44
CA VAL A 342 -35.33 16.12 -0.74
C VAL A 342 -36.02 16.87 -1.87
N ASP A 343 -36.63 18.01 -1.56
CA ASP A 343 -37.18 18.91 -2.59
C ASP A 343 -36.01 19.61 -3.28
N MET A 344 -35.80 19.30 -4.56
CA MET A 344 -34.85 20.02 -5.42
C MET A 344 -35.61 21.11 -6.17
N GLU A 345 -35.46 22.36 -5.75
CA GLU A 345 -35.94 23.50 -6.51
C GLU A 345 -34.94 23.83 -7.63
N MET A 346 -35.29 23.50 -8.87
CA MET A 346 -34.54 23.91 -10.06
C MET A 346 -34.88 25.37 -10.40
N GLN A 347 -33.97 26.29 -10.08
CA GLN A 347 -34.03 27.65 -10.64
C GLN A 347 -33.54 27.63 -12.09
N SER A 348 -34.48 27.83 -13.03
CA SER A 348 -34.19 28.06 -14.44
C SER A 348 -33.62 29.46 -14.64
N LEU A 349 -32.38 29.57 -15.10
CA LEU A 349 -31.77 30.84 -15.53
C LEU A 349 -32.38 31.28 -16.87
N GLU A 350 -33.18 32.34 -16.84
CA GLU A 350 -33.72 33.00 -18.05
C GLU A 350 -32.61 33.74 -18.79
N ARG A 351 -32.43 33.44 -20.08
CA ARG A 351 -31.41 34.02 -20.95
C ARG A 351 -31.99 35.30 -21.59
N PRO A 352 -31.29 36.46 -21.59
CA PRO A 352 -31.86 37.71 -22.10
C PRO A 352 -32.05 37.70 -23.63
N PRO A 353 -33.08 38.38 -24.17
CA PRO A 353 -33.43 38.34 -25.59
C PRO A 353 -32.46 39.16 -26.45
N THR A 354 -31.99 38.54 -27.53
CA THR A 354 -31.28 39.20 -28.63
C THR A 354 -32.28 39.91 -29.54
N SER A 355 -32.17 41.24 -29.68
CA SER A 355 -33.02 42.00 -30.61
C SER A 355 -32.57 41.78 -32.06
N SER A 356 -33.38 41.10 -32.86
CA SER A 356 -33.29 41.12 -34.32
C SER A 356 -34.24 42.18 -34.88
N LYS A 357 -33.71 43.28 -35.41
CA LYS A 357 -34.47 44.21 -36.26
C LYS A 357 -34.58 43.64 -37.68
N SER A 358 -35.80 43.63 -38.19
CA SER A 358 -36.29 43.40 -39.56
C SER A 358 -35.51 44.19 -40.63
N ARG A 359 -35.14 43.58 -41.78
CA ARG A 359 -35.78 43.72 -43.13
C ARG A 359 -36.15 45.17 -43.48
N GLU A 360 -35.80 45.79 -44.62
CA GLU A 360 -35.72 45.33 -46.02
C GLU A 360 -35.21 46.48 -46.93
N SER A 361 -34.60 46.13 -48.08
CA SER A 361 -34.71 46.78 -49.40
C SER A 361 -33.93 48.07 -49.77
N PHE A 362 -33.60 48.14 -51.08
CA PHE A 362 -33.03 49.22 -51.93
C PHE A 362 -31.49 49.35 -51.93
N GLY A 363 -30.74 49.28 -53.03
CA GLY A 363 -31.06 49.56 -54.43
C GLY A 363 -30.43 50.89 -54.86
N GLU A 364 -29.52 50.83 -55.84
CA GLU A 364 -28.96 51.91 -56.66
C GLU A 364 -27.68 52.68 -56.22
N MET A 365 -26.79 52.76 -57.22
CA MET A 365 -25.59 53.58 -57.48
C MET A 365 -24.26 53.21 -56.82
#